data_AF-A0A1R0XKD0-F1
#
_entry.id   AF-A0A1R0XKD0-F1
#
_cell.length_a   1.000
_cell.length_b   1.000
_cell.length_c   1.000
_cell.angle_alpha   90.00
_cell.angle_beta   90.00
_cell.angle_gamma   90.00
#
_symmetry.space_group_name_H-M   'P 1'
#
loop_
_entity.id
_entity.type
_entity.pdbx_description
1 polymer ?
#
loop_
_entity_poly.entity_id
_entity_poly.type
_entity_poly.pdbx_seq_one_letter_code
_entity_poly.pdbx_strand_id
1 'polypeptide(L)'
;MNTILQEPTGQTYKTLIQIAMEVCDEFILVKRDQMELEPEGYELLELLQPFLKKIIKDDYWPGTRLMGHYADIYFFHCSPEAVDFLLSYSTSLYSWVQTRLPDDLCFLKQGQPWLINTAHEGESHVVTDVEEELNRLEESGLLFRDLSVFYN
;
A
#
# COMPACT_ATOMS: atom_id res chain seq x y z
N MET A 1 -9.28 1.36 -13.83
CA MET A 1 -8.64 0.68 -12.69
C MET A 1 -7.70 -0.35 -13.27
N ASN A 2 -6.42 -0.25 -12.94
CA ASN A 2 -5.36 -1.03 -13.54
C ASN A 2 -4.96 -2.16 -12.59
N THR A 3 -5.18 -3.41 -12.99
CA THR A 3 -4.79 -4.58 -12.18
C THR A 3 -3.34 -4.92 -12.41
N ILE A 4 -2.57 -5.05 -11.32
CA ILE A 4 -1.18 -5.46 -11.37
C ILE A 4 -1.13 -6.97 -11.66
N LEU A 5 -0.46 -7.35 -12.74
CA LEU A 5 -0.49 -8.73 -13.28
C LEU A 5 0.55 -9.64 -12.65
N GLN A 6 1.58 -9.07 -12.03
CA GLN A 6 2.64 -9.81 -11.35
C GLN A 6 3.08 -9.01 -10.12
N GLU A 7 3.49 -9.71 -9.06
CA GLU A 7 4.01 -9.04 -7.88
C GLU A 7 5.18 -8.10 -8.23
N PRO A 8 5.08 -6.81 -7.90
CA PRO A 8 6.21 -5.89 -7.97
C PRO A 8 7.23 -6.29 -6.91
N THR A 9 8.46 -6.58 -7.33
CA THR A 9 9.59 -6.92 -6.45
C THR A 9 10.84 -6.13 -6.83
N GLY A 10 11.81 -6.08 -5.92
CA GLY A 10 13.11 -5.46 -6.14
C GLY A 10 13.01 -4.03 -6.65
N GLN A 11 13.61 -3.75 -7.82
CA GLN A 11 13.65 -2.41 -8.39
C GLN A 11 12.26 -1.93 -8.84
N THR A 12 11.39 -2.80 -9.36
CA THR A 12 10.03 -2.43 -9.77
C THR A 12 9.20 -2.04 -8.56
N TYR A 13 9.29 -2.80 -7.46
CA TYR A 13 8.67 -2.42 -6.17
C TYR A 13 9.19 -1.07 -5.69
N LYS A 14 10.52 -0.90 -5.64
CA LYS A 14 11.14 0.34 -5.18
C LYS A 14 10.61 1.56 -5.94
N THR A 15 10.61 1.49 -7.27
CA THR A 15 10.15 2.59 -8.11
C THR A 15 8.64 2.82 -7.96
N LEU A 16 7.82 1.77 -7.82
CA LEU A 16 6.39 1.89 -7.55
C LEU A 16 6.13 2.68 -6.26
N ILE A 17 6.79 2.33 -5.16
CA ILE A 17 6.62 3.03 -3.87
C ILE A 17 7.09 4.48 -3.96
N GLN A 18 8.18 4.75 -4.68
CA GLN A 18 8.66 6.13 -4.90
C GLN A 18 7.65 6.96 -5.70
N ILE A 19 7.10 6.41 -6.79
CA ILE A 19 6.03 7.08 -7.55
C ILE A 19 4.83 7.34 -6.66
N ALA A 20 4.39 6.33 -5.89
CA ALA A 20 3.25 6.46 -4.99
C ALA A 20 3.44 7.59 -3.96
N MET A 21 4.63 7.68 -3.37
CA MET A 21 5.01 8.73 -2.41
C MET A 21 5.05 10.13 -2.99
N GLU A 22 5.33 10.28 -4.29
CA GLU A 22 5.35 11.57 -4.96
C GLU A 22 3.95 12.05 -5.37
N VAL A 23 3.06 11.12 -5.74
CA VAL A 23 1.73 11.45 -6.31
C VAL A 23 0.60 11.44 -5.27
N CYS A 24 0.79 10.74 -4.16
CA CYS A 24 -0.21 10.57 -3.10
C CYS A 24 0.05 11.52 -1.92
N ASP A 25 -1.00 11.79 -1.15
CA ASP A 25 -0.90 12.61 0.06
C ASP A 25 -0.64 11.73 1.31
N GLU A 26 -1.13 10.49 1.27
CA GLU A 26 -1.16 9.57 2.40
C GLU A 26 -0.86 8.13 1.97
N PHE A 27 -0.33 7.35 2.90
CA PHE A 27 -0.31 5.89 2.83
C PHE A 27 -0.91 5.30 4.10
N ILE A 28 -1.39 4.06 4.01
CA ILE A 28 -1.94 3.33 5.14
C ILE A 28 -1.21 2.02 5.39
N LEU A 29 -1.22 1.62 6.66
CA LEU A 29 -0.80 0.30 7.14
C LEU A 29 -1.86 -0.20 8.11
N VAL A 30 -2.10 -1.51 8.12
CA VAL A 30 -3.20 -2.11 8.90
C VAL A 30 -2.66 -3.09 9.93
N LYS A 31 -3.11 -2.97 11.18
CA LYS A 31 -2.89 -3.98 12.23
C LYS A 31 -4.21 -4.62 12.61
N ARG A 32 -4.39 -5.90 12.24
CA ARG A 32 -5.58 -6.67 12.60
C ARG A 32 -5.55 -7.08 14.07
N ASP A 33 -6.71 -7.09 14.72
CA ASP A 33 -6.85 -7.50 16.15
C ASP A 33 -6.69 -9.00 16.37
N GLN A 34 -6.89 -9.79 15.31
CA GLN A 34 -6.94 -11.25 15.41
C GLN A 34 -5.56 -11.88 15.59
N MET A 35 -4.49 -11.13 15.31
CA MET A 35 -3.12 -11.62 15.33
C MET A 35 -2.22 -10.58 16.02
N GLU A 36 -1.14 -11.04 16.61
CA GLU A 36 -0.11 -10.12 17.11
C GLU A 36 0.83 -9.70 15.99
N LEU A 37 1.30 -8.46 16.06
CA LEU A 37 2.37 -7.98 15.20
C LEU A 37 3.70 -8.38 15.83
N GLU A 38 4.66 -8.81 15.02
CA GLU A 38 6.00 -9.13 15.49
C GLU A 38 6.78 -7.85 15.85
N PRO A 39 7.85 -7.97 16.67
CA PRO A 39 8.65 -6.80 17.07
C PRO A 39 9.12 -5.94 15.90
N GLU A 40 9.46 -6.56 14.76
CA GLU A 40 9.87 -5.86 13.54
C GLU A 40 8.77 -4.92 13.03
N GLY A 41 7.51 -5.36 13.00
CA GLY A 41 6.40 -4.52 12.58
C GLY A 41 6.11 -3.38 13.57
N TYR A 42 6.25 -3.62 14.88
CA TYR A 42 6.13 -2.55 15.87
C TYR A 42 7.25 -1.52 15.76
N GLU A 43 8.49 -1.95 15.50
CA GLU A 43 9.63 -1.05 15.25
C GLU A 43 9.36 -0.15 14.05
N LEU A 44 8.85 -0.70 12.95
CA LEU A 44 8.46 0.11 11.79
C LEU A 44 7.38 1.14 12.15
N LEU A 45 6.33 0.74 12.86
CA LEU A 45 5.26 1.66 13.28
C LEU A 45 5.78 2.76 14.23
N GLU A 46 6.83 2.48 15.02
CA GLU A 46 7.51 3.46 15.86
C GLU A 46 8.33 4.46 15.02
N LEU A 47 9.13 3.96 14.07
CA LEU A 47 9.89 4.79 13.14
C LEU A 47 9.00 5.70 12.29
N LEU A 48 7.79 5.25 11.97
CA LEU A 48 6.81 6.03 11.21
C LEU A 48 5.99 7.01 12.05
N GLN A 49 6.08 7.02 13.39
CA GLN A 49 5.31 7.93 14.26
C GLN A 49 5.41 9.41 13.87
N PRO A 50 6.57 9.96 13.45
CA PRO A 50 6.66 11.37 13.06
C PRO A 50 5.77 11.74 11.87
N PHE A 51 5.37 10.76 11.05
CA PHE A 51 4.53 10.95 9.86
C PHE A 51 3.07 10.58 10.13
N LEU A 52 2.73 10.12 11.33
CA LEU A 52 1.39 9.66 11.68
C LEU A 52 0.39 10.82 11.64
N LYS A 53 -0.64 10.66 10.80
CA LYS A 53 -1.76 11.60 10.71
C LYS A 53 -2.87 11.24 11.70
N LYS A 54 -3.29 9.97 11.71
CA LYS A 54 -4.35 9.45 12.57
C LYS A 54 -4.34 7.93 12.59
N ILE A 55 -5.01 7.36 13.58
CA ILE A 55 -5.36 5.93 13.64
C ILE A 55 -6.87 5.86 13.78
N ILE A 56 -7.51 4.98 13.00
CA ILE A 56 -8.93 4.68 13.16
C ILE A 56 -9.12 3.19 13.43
N LYS A 57 -10.19 2.87 14.16
CA LYS A 57 -10.66 1.50 14.33
C LYS A 57 -11.75 1.24 13.30
N ASP A 58 -11.55 0.31 12.39
CA ASP A 58 -12.55 -0.01 11.36
C ASP A 58 -12.48 -1.48 10.93
N ASP A 59 -13.53 -1.97 10.27
CA ASP A 59 -13.59 -3.30 9.66
C ASP A 59 -13.28 -3.26 8.15
N TYR A 60 -13.01 -2.08 7.61
CA TYR A 60 -12.83 -1.85 6.18
C TYR A 60 -11.66 -0.93 5.86
N TRP A 61 -10.89 -1.30 4.85
CA TRP A 61 -9.88 -0.48 4.18
C TRP A 61 -9.85 -0.82 2.68
N PRO A 62 -9.12 -0.07 1.84
CA PRO A 62 -9.05 -0.37 0.42
C PRO A 62 -8.63 -1.82 0.16
N GLY A 63 -9.48 -2.59 -0.52
CA GLY A 63 -9.24 -3.99 -0.86
C GLY A 63 -9.87 -5.00 0.11
N THR A 64 -9.98 -4.68 1.40
CA THR A 64 -10.35 -5.67 2.42
C THR A 64 -11.52 -5.22 3.29
N ARG A 65 -12.45 -6.15 3.57
CA ARG A 65 -13.47 -6.01 4.61
C ARG A 65 -13.48 -7.23 5.53
N LEU A 66 -13.27 -7.01 6.82
CA LEU A 66 -13.35 -8.05 7.83
C LEU A 66 -14.80 -8.41 8.13
N MET A 67 -15.04 -9.68 8.45
CA MET A 67 -16.34 -10.18 8.87
C MET A 67 -16.34 -10.44 10.38
N GLY A 68 -16.86 -9.49 11.15
CA GLY A 68 -17.02 -9.62 12.60
C GLY A 68 -15.78 -9.27 13.45
N HIS A 69 -14.79 -8.60 12.84
CA HIS A 69 -13.55 -8.17 13.50
C HIS A 69 -13.18 -6.76 13.06
N TYR A 70 -12.25 -6.14 13.79
CA TYR A 70 -11.74 -4.79 13.52
C TYR A 70 -10.22 -4.81 13.37
N ALA A 71 -9.70 -3.73 12.81
CA ALA A 71 -8.28 -3.45 12.71
C ALA A 71 -8.01 -1.99 13.08
N ASP A 72 -6.79 -1.72 13.55
CA ASP A 72 -6.26 -0.36 13.61
C ASP A 72 -5.68 -0.01 12.24
N ILE A 73 -6.24 1.01 11.60
CA ILE A 73 -5.76 1.53 10.31
C ILE A 73 -4.99 2.80 10.58
N TYR A 74 -3.68 2.75 10.32
CA TYR A 74 -2.75 3.84 10.51
C TYR A 74 -2.68 4.65 9.21
N PHE A 75 -2.95 5.95 9.30
CA PHE A 75 -2.79 6.87 8.18
C PHE A 75 -1.54 7.70 8.42
N PHE A 76 -0.63 7.70 7.45
CA PHE A 76 0.61 8.45 7.48
C PHE A 76 0.65 9.44 6.32
N HIS A 77 1.34 10.56 6.51
CA HIS A 77 1.67 11.48 5.43
C HIS A 77 2.75 10.88 4.52
N CYS A 78 2.58 11.01 3.20
CA CYS A 78 3.65 10.71 2.26
C CYS A 78 4.79 11.73 2.42
N SER A 79 6.03 11.24 2.54
CA SER A 79 7.23 12.09 2.59
C SER A 79 8.47 11.32 2.10
N PRO A 80 9.52 12.04 1.65
CA PRO A 80 10.81 11.43 1.28
C PRO A 80 11.47 10.64 2.41
N GLU A 81 11.28 11.02 3.66
CA GLU A 81 11.85 10.31 4.81
C GLU A 81 11.04 9.05 5.15
N ALA A 82 9.71 9.08 4.99
CA ALA A 82 8.86 7.92 5.23
C ALA A 82 9.14 6.78 4.24
N VAL A 83 9.44 7.11 2.98
CA VAL A 83 9.71 6.09 1.95
C VAL A 83 10.95 5.26 2.25
N ASP A 84 11.99 5.86 2.83
CA ASP A 84 13.22 5.14 3.16
C ASP A 84 12.96 4.03 4.18
N PHE A 85 12.06 4.27 5.16
CA PHE A 85 11.63 3.24 6.11
C PHE A 85 10.82 2.14 5.42
N LEU A 86 9.86 2.47 4.55
CA LEU A 86 9.09 1.42 3.85
C LEU A 86 10.00 0.53 2.97
N LEU A 87 10.99 1.13 2.31
CA LEU A 87 11.94 0.43 1.45
C LEU A 87 13.01 -0.36 2.22
N SER A 88 13.25 -0.05 3.50
CA SER A 88 14.20 -0.82 4.32
C SER A 88 13.57 -2.09 4.91
N TYR A 89 12.25 -2.13 5.08
CA TYR A 89 11.54 -3.27 5.68
C TYR A 89 11.00 -4.28 4.65
N SER A 90 10.89 -3.89 3.39
CA SER A 90 10.40 -4.75 2.31
C SER A 90 11.05 -4.43 0.97
N THR A 91 11.16 -5.46 0.13
CA THR A 91 11.53 -5.37 -1.29
C THR A 91 10.42 -5.90 -2.21
N SER A 92 9.20 -6.10 -1.69
CA SER A 92 8.11 -6.84 -2.35
C SER A 92 6.74 -6.30 -1.93
N LEU A 93 5.83 -6.06 -2.88
CA LEU A 93 4.52 -5.50 -2.55
C LEU A 93 3.66 -6.45 -1.70
N TYR A 94 3.77 -7.77 -1.91
CA TYR A 94 2.94 -8.75 -1.20
C TYR A 94 3.61 -9.25 0.08
N SER A 95 4.74 -8.68 0.51
CA SER A 95 5.32 -8.99 1.83
C SER A 95 4.70 -8.20 2.98
N TRP A 96 3.81 -7.24 2.68
CA TRP A 96 3.09 -6.44 3.67
C TRP A 96 1.96 -7.25 4.29
N VAL A 97 2.35 -8.27 5.06
CA VAL A 97 1.45 -9.27 5.63
C VAL A 97 1.80 -9.47 7.10
N GLN A 98 0.79 -9.36 7.96
CA GLN A 98 0.87 -9.67 9.38
C GLN A 98 1.00 -11.19 9.56
N THR A 99 1.92 -11.71 10.37
CA THR A 99 2.48 -11.13 11.60
C THR A 99 3.79 -10.35 11.48
N ARG A 100 4.56 -10.46 10.40
CA ARG A 100 5.89 -9.84 10.31
C ARG A 100 5.84 -8.31 10.17
N LEU A 101 5.05 -7.84 9.20
CA LEU A 101 4.80 -6.42 8.93
C LEU A 101 3.31 -6.11 9.09
N PRO A 102 2.89 -4.85 9.23
CA PRO A 102 1.49 -4.50 9.09
C PRO A 102 0.95 -4.93 7.72
N ASP A 103 -0.34 -5.28 7.68
CA ASP A 103 -1.01 -5.68 6.45
C ASP A 103 -1.19 -4.51 5.49
N ASP A 104 -1.22 -4.86 4.19
CA ASP A 104 -1.88 -4.11 3.13
C ASP A 104 -1.40 -2.65 2.98
N LEU A 105 -0.11 -2.45 2.67
CA LEU A 105 0.42 -1.13 2.31
C LEU A 105 -0.32 -0.57 1.09
N CYS A 106 -1.18 0.42 1.33
CA CYS A 106 -1.96 1.12 0.31
C CYS A 106 -1.64 2.62 0.30
N PHE A 107 -1.90 3.29 -0.82
CA PHE A 107 -1.67 4.74 -0.98
C PHE A 107 -2.95 5.46 -1.38
N LEU A 108 -3.12 6.68 -0.88
CA LEU A 108 -4.28 7.52 -1.08
C LEU A 108 -3.90 8.88 -1.67
N LYS A 109 -4.56 9.26 -2.77
CA LYS A 109 -4.46 10.57 -3.39
C LYS A 109 -5.77 11.33 -3.14
N GLN A 110 -5.68 12.46 -2.45
CA GLN A 110 -6.83 13.28 -2.02
C GLN A 110 -7.89 12.48 -1.26
N GLY A 111 -7.43 11.53 -0.43
CA GLY A 111 -8.28 10.65 0.36
C GLY A 111 -8.97 9.54 -0.44
N GLN A 112 -8.70 9.39 -1.74
CA GLN A 112 -9.17 8.28 -2.56
C GLN A 112 -8.05 7.25 -2.77
N PRO A 113 -8.35 5.95 -2.84
CA PRO A 113 -7.34 4.94 -3.13
C PRO A 113 -6.64 5.20 -4.47
N TRP A 114 -5.31 5.14 -4.46
CA TRP A 114 -4.46 5.21 -5.64
C TRP A 114 -3.71 3.88 -5.85
N LEU A 115 -3.12 3.31 -4.79
CA LEU A 115 -2.63 1.92 -4.78
C LEU A 115 -3.45 1.13 -3.77
N ILE A 116 -4.15 0.11 -4.25
CA ILE A 116 -4.86 -0.88 -3.44
C ILE A 116 -4.01 -2.14 -3.44
N ASN A 117 -3.67 -2.65 -2.26
CA ASN A 117 -2.86 -3.86 -2.08
C ASN A 117 -3.52 -4.76 -1.04
N THR A 118 -4.01 -5.91 -1.49
CA THR A 118 -4.51 -6.98 -0.62
C THR A 118 -3.43 -8.05 -0.59
N ALA A 119 -2.38 -7.80 0.20
CA ALA A 119 -1.10 -8.48 0.09
C ALA A 119 -1.22 -9.99 0.34
N HIS A 120 -2.05 -10.37 1.31
CA HIS A 120 -2.30 -11.76 1.66
C HIS A 120 -3.08 -12.55 0.59
N GLU A 121 -3.75 -11.86 -0.34
CA GLU A 121 -4.42 -12.46 -1.50
C GLU A 121 -3.54 -12.39 -2.77
N GLY A 122 -2.46 -11.61 -2.74
CA GLY A 122 -1.59 -11.38 -3.90
C GLY A 122 -2.27 -10.56 -5.00
N GLU A 123 -3.22 -9.70 -4.61
CA GLU A 123 -4.01 -8.88 -5.52
C GLU A 123 -3.76 -7.39 -5.27
N SER A 124 -3.47 -6.65 -6.35
CA SER A 124 -3.25 -5.21 -6.29
C SER A 124 -3.75 -4.47 -7.51
N HIS A 125 -4.15 -3.21 -7.29
CA HIS A 125 -4.62 -2.32 -8.33
C HIS A 125 -4.05 -0.91 -8.18
N VAL A 126 -3.75 -0.27 -9.31
CA VAL A 126 -3.51 1.17 -9.38
C VAL A 126 -4.74 1.87 -9.96
N VAL A 127 -5.23 2.89 -9.25
CA VAL A 127 -6.43 3.65 -9.59
C VAL A 127 -5.99 5.04 -10.06
N THR A 128 -5.67 5.13 -11.34
CA THR A 128 -5.36 6.40 -12.02
C THR A 128 -5.70 6.29 -13.51
N ASP A 129 -6.12 7.40 -14.09
CA ASP A 129 -6.29 7.65 -15.52
C ASP A 129 -5.32 8.73 -16.03
N VAL A 130 -4.41 9.21 -15.17
CA VAL A 130 -3.40 10.21 -15.52
C VAL A 130 -2.31 9.56 -16.35
N GLU A 131 -2.24 9.94 -17.63
CA GLU A 131 -1.30 9.37 -18.62
C GLU A 131 0.16 9.43 -18.16
N GLU A 132 0.58 10.53 -17.54
CA GLU A 132 1.95 10.68 -17.00
C GLU A 132 2.25 9.65 -15.90
N GLU A 133 1.30 9.39 -14.99
CA GLU A 133 1.46 8.38 -13.93
C GLU A 133 1.54 6.97 -14.53
N LEU A 134 0.68 6.66 -15.51
CA LEU A 134 0.68 5.36 -16.19
C LEU A 134 2.00 5.11 -16.93
N ASN A 135 2.50 6.11 -17.66
CA ASN A 135 3.78 6.01 -18.36
C ASN A 135 4.93 5.74 -17.38
N ARG A 136 4.99 6.46 -16.26
CA ARG A 136 6.02 6.25 -15.22
C ARG A 136 5.96 4.84 -14.61
N LEU A 137 4.76 4.30 -14.44
CA LEU A 137 4.57 2.93 -13.93
C LEU A 137 5.00 1.88 -14.96
N GLU A 138 4.68 2.07 -16.24
CA GLU A 138 5.16 1.17 -17.31
C GLU A 138 6.68 1.20 -17.42
N GLU A 139 7.28 2.40 -17.39
CA GLU A 139 8.74 2.60 -17.39
C GLU A 139 9.43 1.99 -16.17
N SER A 140 8.74 1.85 -15.04
CA SER A 140 9.26 1.17 -13.86
C SER A 140 9.32 -0.36 -14.02
N GLY A 141 8.79 -0.89 -15.12
CA GLY A 141 8.61 -2.32 -15.36
C GLY A 141 7.39 -2.91 -14.64
N LEU A 142 6.45 -2.08 -14.18
CA LEU A 142 5.20 -2.57 -13.61
C LEU A 142 4.34 -3.16 -14.72
N LEU A 143 3.96 -4.43 -14.61
CA LEU A 143 3.00 -5.03 -15.52
C LEU A 143 1.60 -4.86 -14.95
N PHE A 144 0.76 -4.10 -15.65
CA PHE A 144 -0.64 -3.94 -15.29
C PHE A 144 -1.54 -3.96 -16.52
N ARG A 145 -2.84 -4.10 -16.29
CA ARG A 145 -3.86 -4.05 -17.33
C ARG A 145 -5.07 -3.25 -16.87
N ASP A 146 -5.52 -2.32 -17.70
CA ASP A 146 -6.80 -1.67 -17.46
C ASP A 146 -7.93 -2.68 -17.67
N LEU A 147 -8.73 -2.91 -16.64
CA LEU A 147 -9.91 -3.77 -16.71
C LEU A 147 -11.21 -2.98 -16.93
N SER A 148 -11.15 -1.65 -17.02
CA SER A 148 -12.33 -0.81 -17.35
C SER A 148 -12.96 -1.21 -18.69
N VAL A 149 -12.15 -1.74 -19.61
CA VAL A 149 -12.57 -2.18 -20.95
C VAL A 149 -13.46 -3.43 -20.97
N PHE A 150 -13.57 -4.17 -19.85
CA PHE A 150 -14.38 -5.40 -19.78
C PHE A 150 -15.77 -5.22 -19.17
N TYR A 151 -16.10 -4.00 -18.71
CA TYR A 151 -17.38 -3.69 -18.07
C TYR A 151 -18.24 -2.69 -18.86
N ASN A 152 -18.00 -2.57 -20.18
CA ASN A 152 -18.85 -1.82 -21.12
C ASN A 152 -19.97 -2.69 -21.69
#